data_AF-A0A1R1SI56-F1
#
_entry.id   AF-A0A1R1SI56-F1
#
_cell.length_a   1.000
_cell.length_b   1.000
_cell.length_c   1.000
_cell.angle_alpha   90.00
_cell.angle_beta   90.00
_cell.angle_gamma   90.00
#
_symmetry.space_group_name_H-M   'P 1'
#
loop_
_entity.id
_entity.type
_entity.pdbx_description
1 polymer ?
#
loop_
_entity_poly.entity_id
_entity_poly.type
_entity_poly.pdbx_seq_one_letter_code
_entity_poly.pdbx_strand_id
1 'polypeptide(L)'
;MTDATGFAHIPPTTLADVLGRAQVMDIGIRPLWSPTPRVAGPAFTVRCPPGDNLMLHAAIHRAEPGSVVVVESGDVDYALAGGNVCAVAQRRGIAAFVLDGVIRDLGEVREMGFPVFARGVIPIPGAKAAAGPLNVAVRCGGVEVHAGDIVVADEEGVVVTPHARREEVLRAAEAKLAKEAGETLDAWEAAHRARIDKILSDQGFEG
;
A
#
# COMPACT_ATOMS: atom_id res chain seq x y z
N MET A 1 -14.33 -10.61 10.79
CA MET A 1 -12.94 -10.44 10.33
C MET A 1 -12.98 -10.36 8.81
N THR A 2 -12.48 -9.28 8.23
CA THR A 2 -12.29 -9.20 6.77
C THR A 2 -11.14 -10.14 6.43
N ASP A 3 -11.45 -11.25 5.77
CA ASP A 3 -10.44 -12.20 5.31
C ASP A 3 -9.67 -11.59 4.13
N ALA A 4 -8.45 -11.15 4.40
CA ALA A 4 -7.53 -10.62 3.40
C ALA A 4 -6.49 -11.66 2.94
N THR A 5 -6.55 -12.89 3.47
CA THR A 5 -5.50 -13.90 3.24
C THR A 5 -5.34 -14.26 1.76
N GLY A 6 -6.43 -14.28 1.00
CA GLY A 6 -6.41 -14.49 -0.45
C GLY A 6 -5.60 -13.45 -1.21
N PHE A 7 -5.44 -12.22 -0.70
CA PHE A 7 -4.69 -11.18 -1.40
C PHE A 7 -3.17 -11.26 -1.17
N ALA A 8 -2.69 -12.00 -0.16
CA ALA A 8 -1.27 -12.03 0.19
C ALA A 8 -0.36 -12.58 -0.92
N HIS A 9 -0.90 -13.43 -1.80
CA HIS A 9 -0.15 -14.00 -2.92
C HIS A 9 -0.30 -13.23 -4.23
N ILE A 10 -1.20 -12.23 -4.30
CA ILE A 10 -1.46 -11.44 -5.49
C ILE A 10 -0.47 -10.25 -5.54
N PRO A 11 0.32 -10.09 -6.63
CA PRO A 11 1.17 -8.91 -6.79
C PRO A 11 0.38 -7.60 -6.95
N PRO A 12 0.87 -6.47 -6.42
CA PRO A 12 0.30 -5.16 -6.70
C PRO A 12 0.17 -4.85 -8.20
N THR A 13 1.11 -5.31 -9.03
CA THR A 13 1.07 -5.14 -10.50
C THR A 13 -0.15 -5.83 -11.13
N THR A 14 -0.48 -7.05 -10.69
CA THR A 14 -1.70 -7.75 -11.12
C THR A 14 -2.96 -7.01 -10.67
N LEU A 15 -2.99 -6.50 -9.43
CA LEU A 15 -4.12 -5.72 -8.94
C LEU A 15 -4.28 -4.39 -9.68
N ALA A 16 -3.18 -3.72 -10.00
CA ALA A 16 -3.19 -2.47 -10.77
C ALA A 16 -3.78 -2.66 -12.16
N ASP A 17 -3.46 -3.78 -12.83
CA ASP A 17 -4.07 -4.15 -14.13
C ASP A 17 -5.58 -4.38 -14.03
N VAL A 18 -6.05 -4.99 -12.93
CA VAL A 18 -7.47 -5.31 -12.71
C VAL A 18 -8.28 -4.07 -12.31
N LEU A 19 -7.73 -3.23 -11.44
CA LEU A 19 -8.43 -2.10 -10.82
C LEU A 19 -8.25 -0.77 -11.56
N GLY A 20 -7.13 -0.62 -12.26
CA GLY A 20 -6.74 0.60 -12.96
C GLY A 20 -6.09 1.66 -12.06
N ARG A 21 -5.59 2.72 -12.71
CA ARG A 21 -4.74 3.77 -12.10
C ARG A 21 -5.33 4.43 -10.86
N ALA A 22 -6.64 4.57 -10.77
CA ALA A 22 -7.32 5.25 -9.66
C ALA A 22 -7.12 4.55 -8.31
N GLN A 23 -6.73 3.26 -8.31
CA GLN A 23 -6.50 2.46 -7.11
C GLN A 23 -5.02 2.28 -6.77
N VAL A 24 -4.11 2.89 -7.54
CA VAL A 24 -2.66 2.81 -7.34
C VAL A 24 -2.21 4.09 -6.63
N MET A 25 -1.52 3.97 -5.50
CA MET A 25 -0.99 5.14 -4.79
C MET A 25 0.13 5.81 -5.57
N ASP A 26 0.31 7.11 -5.33
CA ASP A 26 1.44 7.91 -5.80
C ASP A 26 2.78 7.26 -5.44
N ILE A 27 3.72 7.27 -6.39
CA ILE A 27 5.04 6.63 -6.25
C ILE A 27 5.90 7.24 -5.13
N GLY A 28 5.53 8.42 -4.63
CA GLY A 28 6.12 8.97 -3.43
C GLY A 28 5.94 8.05 -2.22
N ILE A 29 4.84 7.29 -2.15
CA ILE A 29 4.62 6.26 -1.12
C ILE A 29 5.27 4.97 -1.58
N ARG A 30 6.44 4.69 -1.02
CA ARG A 30 7.32 3.57 -1.40
C ARG A 30 7.86 2.88 -0.16
N PRO A 31 8.35 1.63 -0.25
CA PRO A 31 9.05 1.04 0.88
C PRO A 31 10.27 1.88 1.23
N LEU A 32 10.47 2.14 2.52
CA LEU A 32 11.61 2.92 2.98
C LEU A 32 12.88 2.09 3.16
N TRP A 33 12.78 0.77 3.10
CA TRP A 33 13.90 -0.15 3.22
C TRP A 33 13.68 -1.38 2.35
N SER A 34 14.79 -2.02 1.96
CA SER A 34 14.79 -3.19 1.08
C SER A 34 15.72 -4.27 1.64
N PRO A 35 15.42 -5.56 1.39
CA PRO A 35 14.21 -6.07 0.75
C PRO A 35 12.99 -5.94 1.67
N THR A 36 11.88 -5.37 1.19
CA THR A 36 10.61 -5.34 1.95
C THR A 36 9.78 -6.57 1.59
N PRO A 37 9.10 -7.24 2.54
CA PRO A 37 8.14 -8.26 2.19
C PRO A 37 6.89 -7.63 1.58
N ARG A 38 6.19 -8.40 0.73
CA ARG A 38 4.81 -8.08 0.35
C ARG A 38 3.90 -8.22 1.57
N VAL A 39 2.98 -7.28 1.70
CA VAL A 39 1.95 -7.28 2.73
C VAL A 39 0.58 -7.16 2.10
N ALA A 40 -0.41 -7.78 2.73
CA ALA A 40 -1.81 -7.62 2.41
C ALA A 40 -2.63 -7.58 3.69
N GLY A 41 -3.61 -6.67 3.79
CA GLY A 41 -4.47 -6.59 4.96
C GLY A 41 -5.59 -5.55 4.82
N PRO A 42 -6.62 -5.61 5.67
CA PRO A 42 -7.66 -4.59 5.71
C PRO A 42 -7.08 -3.25 6.22
N ALA A 43 -7.48 -2.16 5.59
CA ALA A 43 -7.09 -0.82 5.97
C ALA A 43 -7.70 -0.44 7.32
N PHE A 44 -6.85 0.03 8.23
CA PHE A 44 -7.26 0.81 9.40
C PHE A 44 -6.87 2.26 9.13
N THR A 45 -7.85 3.11 8.86
CA THR A 45 -7.60 4.44 8.32
C THR A 45 -7.49 5.50 9.42
N VAL A 46 -6.54 6.41 9.26
CA VAL A 46 -6.20 7.44 10.24
C VAL A 46 -5.92 8.75 9.53
N ARG A 47 -6.44 9.85 10.06
CA ARG A 47 -6.04 11.19 9.64
C ARG A 47 -5.27 11.87 10.76
N CYS A 48 -4.12 12.43 10.42
CA CYS A 48 -3.31 13.26 11.31
C CYS A 48 -3.23 14.68 10.75
N PRO A 49 -3.54 15.73 11.54
CA PRO A 49 -3.30 17.11 11.09
C PRO A 49 -1.80 17.42 11.03
N PRO A 50 -1.41 18.56 10.41
CA PRO A 50 -0.02 18.97 10.37
C PRO A 50 0.61 19.05 11.77
N GLY A 51 1.82 18.53 11.92
CA GLY A 51 2.62 18.58 13.14
C GLY A 51 2.21 17.60 14.23
N ASP A 52 1.25 16.69 13.98
CA ASP A 52 0.69 15.80 14.99
C ASP A 52 0.71 14.33 14.57
N ASN A 53 0.93 13.42 15.53
CA ASN A 53 0.90 11.97 15.31
C ASN A 53 0.06 11.20 16.34
N LEU A 54 -0.71 11.88 17.20
CA LEU A 54 -1.51 11.27 18.26
C LEU A 54 -2.41 10.16 17.70
N MET A 55 -3.05 10.39 16.57
CA MET A 55 -4.01 9.44 16.04
C MET A 55 -3.37 8.18 15.45
N LEU A 56 -2.14 8.25 14.92
CA LEU A 56 -1.38 7.04 14.58
C LEU A 56 -1.05 6.25 15.85
N HIS A 57 -0.59 6.91 16.90
CA HIS A 57 -0.33 6.25 18.19
C HIS A 57 -1.60 5.65 18.79
N ALA A 58 -2.76 6.29 18.63
CA ALA A 58 -4.04 5.73 19.06
C ALA A 58 -4.43 4.50 18.22
N ALA A 59 -4.16 4.53 16.92
CA ALA A 59 -4.47 3.46 15.96
C ALA A 59 -3.68 2.20 16.26
N ILE A 60 -2.39 2.29 16.61
CA ILE A 60 -1.59 1.09 16.87
C ILE A 60 -2.14 0.25 18.03
N HIS A 61 -2.95 0.83 18.92
CA HIS A 61 -3.60 0.13 20.05
C HIS A 61 -5.03 -0.33 19.78
N ARG A 62 -5.62 0.05 18.63
CA ARG A 62 -7.04 -0.19 18.29
C ARG A 62 -7.21 -1.01 17.02
N ALA A 63 -6.22 -0.97 16.13
CA ALA A 63 -6.20 -1.85 14.97
C ALA A 63 -6.12 -3.32 15.42
N GLU A 64 -6.85 -4.16 14.70
CA GLU A 64 -6.82 -5.61 14.86
C GLU A 64 -5.55 -6.19 14.23
N PRO A 65 -5.04 -7.34 14.71
CA PRO A 65 -3.97 -8.06 14.04
C PRO A 65 -4.29 -8.31 12.56
N GLY A 66 -3.28 -8.18 11.69
CA GLY A 66 -3.38 -8.26 10.24
C GLY A 66 -3.75 -6.94 9.55
N SER A 67 -4.14 -5.90 10.29
CA SER A 67 -4.49 -4.61 9.67
C SER A 67 -3.29 -3.91 9.05
N VAL A 68 -3.50 -3.21 7.94
CA VAL A 68 -2.57 -2.22 7.41
C VAL A 68 -3.03 -0.84 7.87
N VAL A 69 -2.21 -0.13 8.64
CA VAL A 69 -2.58 1.23 9.09
C VAL A 69 -2.26 2.21 7.97
N VAL A 70 -3.30 2.84 7.43
CA VAL A 70 -3.20 3.80 6.32
C VAL A 70 -3.42 5.21 6.85
N VAL A 71 -2.45 6.10 6.67
CA VAL A 71 -2.46 7.44 7.25
C VAL A 71 -2.45 8.53 6.19
N GLU A 72 -3.42 9.43 6.25
CA GLU A 72 -3.36 10.75 5.63
C GLU A 72 -2.67 11.70 6.61
N SER A 73 -1.47 12.16 6.26
CA SER A 73 -0.75 13.18 7.02
C SER A 73 -1.09 14.58 6.51
N GLY A 74 -1.13 15.56 7.40
CA GLY A 74 -1.26 16.96 7.02
C GLY A 74 0.04 17.57 6.46
N ASP A 75 1.19 16.95 6.71
CA ASP A 75 2.50 17.40 6.23
C ASP A 75 3.54 16.26 6.13
N VAL A 76 4.74 16.65 5.73
CA VAL A 76 5.97 15.83 5.72
C VAL A 76 7.09 16.46 6.59
N ASP A 77 6.74 17.42 7.44
CA ASP A 77 7.67 18.18 8.28
C ASP A 77 7.93 17.48 9.63
N TYR A 78 7.05 16.54 10.01
CA TYR A 78 7.15 15.82 11.27
C TYR A 78 6.90 14.32 11.12
N ALA A 79 7.73 13.52 11.78
CA ALA A 79 7.62 12.06 11.75
C ALA A 79 6.35 11.59 12.48
N LEU A 80 5.57 10.76 11.79
CA LEU A 80 4.40 10.08 12.34
C LEU A 80 4.81 8.93 13.28
N ALA A 81 5.83 8.16 12.90
CA ALA A 81 6.33 7.01 13.65
C ALA A 81 7.85 7.04 13.83
N GLY A 82 8.33 6.35 14.86
CA GLY A 82 9.73 6.00 15.07
C GLY A 82 9.87 4.52 15.45
N GLY A 83 11.08 4.08 15.78
CA GLY A 83 11.42 2.66 15.96
C GLY A 83 10.53 1.96 16.97
N ASN A 84 10.39 2.53 18.18
CA ASN A 84 9.52 2.00 19.23
C ASN A 84 8.04 1.90 18.82
N VAL A 85 7.53 2.86 18.05
CA VAL A 85 6.12 2.86 17.60
C VAL A 85 5.89 1.70 16.64
N CYS A 86 6.79 1.54 15.68
CA CYS A 86 6.76 0.44 14.72
C CYS A 86 6.96 -0.93 15.42
N ALA A 87 7.85 -1.04 16.41
CA ALA A 87 8.06 -2.26 17.18
C ALA A 87 6.81 -2.68 17.98
N VAL A 88 6.11 -1.71 18.59
CA VAL A 88 4.84 -1.98 19.27
C VAL A 88 3.76 -2.39 18.27
N ALA A 89 3.70 -1.75 17.10
CA ALA A 89 2.76 -2.12 16.04
C ALA A 89 2.97 -3.57 15.57
N GLN A 90 4.23 -3.95 15.29
CA GLN A 90 4.60 -5.32 14.95
C GLN A 90 4.21 -6.31 16.03
N ARG A 91 4.49 -6.00 17.31
CA ARG A 91 4.11 -6.85 18.46
C ARG A 91 2.60 -7.05 18.57
N ARG A 92 1.80 -6.05 18.19
CA ARG A 92 0.34 -6.15 18.14
C ARG A 92 -0.20 -6.83 16.87
N GLY A 93 0.68 -7.27 15.98
CA GLY A 93 0.32 -7.97 14.76
C GLY A 93 -0.18 -7.04 13.65
N ILE A 94 0.09 -5.73 13.69
CA ILE A 94 -0.16 -4.87 12.54
C ILE A 94 0.72 -5.36 11.39
N ALA A 95 0.15 -5.47 10.18
CA ALA A 95 0.84 -6.01 9.02
C ALA A 95 1.85 -5.03 8.43
N ALA A 96 1.48 -3.74 8.35
CA ALA A 96 2.33 -2.68 7.83
C ALA A 96 1.78 -1.29 8.15
N PHE A 97 2.62 -0.29 7.92
CA PHE A 97 2.21 1.11 7.78
C PHE A 97 2.28 1.57 6.33
N VAL A 98 1.24 2.30 5.89
CA VAL A 98 1.18 3.02 4.61
C VAL A 98 0.87 4.48 4.93
N LEU A 99 1.86 5.35 4.80
CA LEU A 99 1.81 6.72 5.31
C LEU A 99 1.97 7.71 4.17
N ASP A 100 0.98 8.58 3.97
CA ASP A 100 1.13 9.79 3.16
C ASP A 100 1.92 10.85 3.94
N GLY A 101 3.10 10.48 4.44
CA GLY A 101 3.88 11.24 5.41
C GLY A 101 5.27 10.63 5.57
N VAL A 102 5.96 10.98 6.66
CA VAL A 102 7.35 10.57 6.93
C VAL A 102 7.50 9.89 8.29
N ILE A 103 8.57 9.12 8.47
CA ILE A 103 8.93 8.48 9.75
C ILE A 103 10.34 8.85 10.19
N ARG A 104 10.77 8.32 11.33
CA ARG A 104 12.16 8.34 11.77
C ARG A 104 12.63 6.96 12.21
N ASP A 105 13.90 6.87 12.62
CA ASP A 105 14.53 5.65 13.15
C ASP A 105 14.50 4.47 12.15
N LEU A 106 14.64 4.76 10.85
CA LEU A 106 14.53 3.78 9.77
C LEU A 106 15.51 2.60 9.91
N GLY A 107 16.68 2.80 10.52
CA GLY A 107 17.63 1.73 10.82
C GLY A 107 17.02 0.65 11.72
N GLU A 108 16.43 1.06 12.84
CA GLU A 108 15.74 0.16 13.77
C GLU A 108 14.54 -0.54 13.10
N VAL A 109 13.78 0.23 12.31
CA VAL A 109 12.60 -0.30 11.60
C VAL A 109 12.98 -1.41 10.62
N ARG A 110 14.09 -1.22 9.90
CA ARG A 110 14.65 -2.22 8.99
C ARG A 110 15.19 -3.44 9.73
N GLU A 111 15.92 -3.24 10.83
CA GLU A 111 16.50 -4.35 11.62
C GLU A 111 15.44 -5.29 12.18
N MET A 112 14.29 -4.78 12.60
CA MET A 112 13.16 -5.62 13.05
C MET A 112 12.26 -6.13 11.91
N GLY A 113 12.50 -5.69 10.67
CA GLY A 113 11.76 -6.12 9.49
C GLY A 113 10.29 -5.70 9.46
N PHE A 114 9.91 -4.56 10.06
CA PHE A 114 8.52 -4.08 10.05
C PHE A 114 8.22 -3.29 8.77
N PRO A 115 7.27 -3.72 7.92
CA PRO A 115 7.03 -3.09 6.62
C PRO A 115 6.45 -1.68 6.78
N VAL A 116 7.12 -0.69 6.18
CA VAL A 116 6.66 0.70 6.16
C VAL A 116 6.81 1.28 4.75
N PHE A 117 5.69 1.73 4.22
CA PHE A 117 5.58 2.43 2.94
C PHE A 117 5.26 3.89 3.26
N ALA A 118 6.14 4.82 2.90
CA ALA A 118 5.99 6.23 3.25
C ALA A 118 6.76 7.14 2.28
N ARG A 119 6.60 8.45 2.41
CA ARG A 119 7.27 9.43 1.53
C ARG A 119 8.76 9.59 1.79
N GLY A 120 9.21 9.31 3.02
CA GLY A 120 10.60 9.49 3.39
C GLY A 120 10.82 9.48 4.90
N VAL A 121 11.93 10.09 5.30
CA VAL A 121 12.35 10.15 6.71
C VAL A 121 12.67 11.58 7.14
N ILE A 122 12.39 11.88 8.41
CA ILE A 122 12.76 13.15 9.05
C ILE A 122 13.05 12.88 10.54
N PRO A 123 14.05 13.50 11.18
CA PRO A 123 14.44 13.11 12.55
C PRO A 123 13.52 13.66 13.66
N ILE A 124 12.68 14.66 13.36
CA ILE A 124 11.83 15.34 14.34
C ILE A 124 10.44 14.68 14.41
N PRO A 125 9.91 14.36 15.61
CA PRO A 125 8.59 13.75 15.75
C PRO A 125 7.47 14.81 15.80
N GLY A 126 6.28 14.43 15.37
CA GLY A 126 5.07 15.22 15.60
C GLY A 126 4.65 15.25 17.08
N ALA A 127 3.88 16.28 17.43
CA ALA A 127 3.23 16.45 18.72
C ALA A 127 2.06 15.46 18.91
N LYS A 128 1.44 15.52 20.10
CA LYS A 128 0.30 14.67 20.50
C LYS A 128 -0.81 15.52 21.12
N ALA A 129 -1.27 16.51 20.38
CA ALA A 129 -2.20 17.54 20.82
C ALA A 129 -3.59 17.41 20.20
N ALA A 130 -3.73 16.78 19.03
CA ALA A 130 -4.97 16.76 18.27
C ALA A 130 -5.63 15.36 18.26
N ALA A 131 -6.73 15.22 19.01
CA ALA A 131 -7.57 14.03 18.93
C ALA A 131 -8.57 14.14 17.77
N GLY A 132 -8.82 13.02 17.09
CA GLY A 132 -9.76 12.93 15.99
C GLY A 132 -10.40 11.54 15.89
N PRO A 133 -11.33 11.33 14.95
CA PRO A 133 -11.92 10.02 14.72
C PRO A 133 -10.92 9.07 14.02
N LEU A 134 -11.04 7.79 14.32
CA LEU A 134 -10.38 6.70 13.59
C LEU A 134 -11.37 6.06 12.62
N ASN A 135 -10.87 5.34 11.61
CA ASN A 135 -11.68 4.64 10.60
C ASN A 135 -12.60 5.56 9.79
N VAL A 136 -12.18 6.81 9.57
CA VAL A 136 -12.79 7.72 8.59
C VAL A 136 -12.17 7.53 7.21
N ALA A 137 -12.86 7.94 6.15
CA ALA A 137 -12.25 7.96 4.82
C ALA A 137 -11.03 8.90 4.81
N VAL A 138 -9.94 8.42 4.22
CA VAL A 138 -8.67 9.16 4.10
C VAL A 138 -8.24 9.22 2.66
N ARG A 139 -7.47 10.24 2.30
CA ARG A 139 -6.78 10.30 1.00
C ARG A 139 -5.28 10.08 1.22
N CYS A 140 -4.77 8.96 0.72
CA CYS A 140 -3.38 8.54 0.88
C CYS A 140 -2.77 8.21 -0.48
N GLY A 141 -1.70 8.89 -0.85
CA GLY A 141 -1.05 8.72 -2.16
C GLY A 141 -2.00 9.08 -3.31
N GLY A 142 -2.94 10.00 -3.09
CA GLY A 142 -3.97 10.36 -4.07
C GLY A 142 -5.12 9.38 -4.21
N VAL A 143 -5.12 8.25 -3.49
CA VAL A 143 -6.20 7.26 -3.48
C VAL A 143 -7.10 7.49 -2.26
N GLU A 144 -8.41 7.42 -2.46
CA GLU A 144 -9.38 7.42 -1.35
C GLU A 144 -9.46 6.01 -0.75
N VAL A 145 -9.25 5.91 0.57
CA VAL A 145 -9.21 4.64 1.30
C VAL A 145 -10.24 4.68 2.42
N HIS A 146 -11.06 3.64 2.49
CA HIS A 146 -12.01 3.42 3.57
C HIS A 146 -11.51 2.33 4.51
N ALA A 147 -11.95 2.39 5.77
CA ALA A 147 -11.69 1.32 6.72
C ALA A 147 -12.22 -0.02 6.18
N GLY A 148 -11.37 -1.04 6.19
CA GLY A 148 -11.68 -2.38 5.67
C GLY A 148 -11.36 -2.61 4.19
N ASP A 149 -11.01 -1.59 3.41
CA ASP A 149 -10.47 -1.79 2.05
C ASP A 149 -9.22 -2.66 2.10
N ILE A 150 -8.99 -3.50 1.10
CA ILE A 150 -7.81 -4.38 1.09
C ILE A 150 -6.62 -3.64 0.52
N VAL A 151 -5.59 -3.46 1.31
CA VAL A 151 -4.34 -2.84 0.89
C VAL A 151 -3.33 -3.95 0.60
N VAL A 152 -2.74 -3.93 -0.58
CA VAL A 152 -1.60 -4.77 -0.93
C VAL A 152 -0.43 -3.88 -1.29
N ALA A 153 0.72 -4.14 -0.68
CA ALA A 153 1.92 -3.33 -0.87
C ALA A 153 3.18 -4.20 -0.94
N ASP A 154 4.06 -3.90 -1.87
CA ASP A 154 5.42 -4.42 -1.95
C ASP A 154 6.36 -3.41 -2.62
N GLU A 155 7.51 -3.87 -3.12
CA GLU A 155 8.51 -3.01 -3.75
C GLU A 155 8.02 -2.25 -4.98
N GLU A 156 6.95 -2.72 -5.64
CA GLU A 156 6.35 -2.07 -6.81
C GLU A 156 5.34 -0.96 -6.42
N GLY A 157 5.00 -0.84 -5.13
CA GLY A 157 4.12 0.20 -4.61
C GLY A 157 2.90 -0.33 -3.87
N VAL A 158 1.85 0.49 -3.77
CA VAL A 158 0.66 0.22 -2.97
C VAL A 158 -0.60 0.29 -3.84
N VAL A 159 -1.43 -0.75 -3.76
CA VAL A 159 -2.73 -0.83 -4.44
C VAL A 159 -3.84 -1.08 -3.43
N VAL A 160 -4.97 -0.39 -3.61
CA VAL A 160 -6.14 -0.48 -2.73
C VAL A 160 -7.28 -1.14 -3.47
N THR A 161 -7.84 -2.21 -2.92
CA THR A 161 -9.05 -2.85 -3.43
C THR A 161 -10.23 -2.43 -2.55
N PRO A 162 -11.24 -1.74 -3.10
CA PRO A 162 -12.44 -1.38 -2.34
C PRO A 162 -13.09 -2.63 -1.73
N HIS A 163 -13.43 -2.58 -0.44
CA HIS A 163 -13.94 -3.74 0.30
C HIS A 163 -15.15 -4.38 -0.37
N ALA A 164 -16.04 -3.58 -0.95
CA ALA A 164 -17.24 -4.04 -1.65
C ALA A 164 -16.94 -4.86 -2.91
N ARG A 165 -15.77 -4.70 -3.52
CA ARG A 165 -15.35 -5.39 -4.76
C ARG A 165 -14.30 -6.48 -4.53
N ARG A 166 -13.89 -6.74 -3.29
CA ARG A 166 -12.78 -7.64 -2.97
C ARG A 166 -12.91 -9.04 -3.60
N GLU A 167 -14.09 -9.64 -3.60
CA GLU A 167 -14.30 -11.00 -4.15
C GLU A 167 -14.32 -11.04 -5.68
N GLU A 168 -14.79 -9.97 -6.32
CA GLU A 168 -14.72 -9.80 -7.78
C GLU A 168 -13.27 -9.64 -8.22
N VAL A 169 -12.54 -8.74 -7.56
CA VAL A 169 -11.16 -8.38 -7.88
C VAL A 169 -10.20 -9.54 -7.61
N LEU A 170 -10.37 -10.26 -6.49
CA LEU A 170 -9.55 -11.42 -6.18
C LEU A 170 -9.66 -12.49 -7.27
N ARG A 171 -10.90 -12.85 -7.66
CA ARG A 171 -11.13 -13.82 -8.74
C ARG A 171 -10.54 -13.38 -10.07
N ALA A 172 -10.68 -12.11 -10.42
CA ALA A 172 -10.11 -11.56 -11.65
C ALA A 172 -8.57 -11.60 -11.64
N ALA A 173 -7.96 -11.27 -10.50
CA ALA A 173 -6.50 -11.31 -10.33
C ALA A 173 -5.97 -12.76 -10.38
N GLU A 174 -6.62 -13.70 -9.70
CA GLU A 174 -6.27 -15.13 -9.74
C GLU A 174 -6.38 -15.70 -11.15
N ALA A 175 -7.45 -15.36 -11.89
CA ALA A 175 -7.62 -15.78 -13.28
C ALA A 175 -6.52 -15.22 -14.20
N LYS A 176 -6.10 -13.97 -13.98
CA LYS A 176 -4.99 -13.35 -14.72
C LYS A 176 -3.67 -14.06 -14.43
N LEU A 177 -3.35 -14.30 -13.15
CA LEU A 177 -2.14 -15.05 -12.77
C LEU A 177 -2.12 -16.46 -13.35
N ALA A 178 -3.25 -17.17 -13.33
CA ALA A 178 -3.36 -18.51 -13.90
C ALA A 178 -3.12 -18.51 -15.42
N LYS A 179 -3.60 -17.49 -16.13
CA LYS A 179 -3.35 -17.32 -17.57
C LYS A 179 -1.87 -17.05 -17.84
N GLU A 180 -1.27 -16.13 -17.10
CA GLU A 180 0.14 -15.74 -17.25
C GLU A 180 1.09 -16.90 -16.91
N ALA A 181 0.79 -17.71 -15.89
CA ALA A 181 1.57 -18.88 -15.54
C ALA A 181 1.60 -19.98 -16.62
N GLY A 182 0.61 -20.00 -17.51
CA GLY A 182 0.55 -20.93 -18.65
C GLY A 182 1.22 -20.42 -19.93
N GLU A 183 1.71 -19.18 -19.94
CA GLU A 183 2.29 -18.53 -21.11
C GLU A 183 3.82 -18.62 -21.08
N THR A 184 4.42 -19.12 -22.16
CA THR A 184 5.89 -19.13 -22.29
C THR A 184 6.39 -17.75 -22.72
N LEU A 185 7.65 -17.44 -22.43
CA LEU A 185 8.27 -16.19 -22.88
C LEU A 185 8.19 -16.01 -24.41
N ASP A 186 8.45 -17.07 -25.18
CA ASP A 186 8.39 -17.03 -26.64
C ASP A 186 6.97 -16.73 -27.15
N ALA A 187 5.95 -17.35 -26.54
CA ALA A 187 4.55 -17.11 -26.89
C ALA A 187 4.14 -15.67 -26.53
N TRP A 188 4.55 -15.20 -25.36
CA TRP A 188 4.32 -13.83 -24.91
C TRP A 188 4.99 -12.82 -25.85
N GLU A 189 6.24 -13.03 -26.24
CA GLU A 189 6.98 -12.14 -27.14
C GLU A 189 6.30 -12.05 -28.51
N ALA A 190 5.94 -13.19 -29.09
CA ALA A 190 5.25 -13.24 -30.38
C ALA A 190 3.91 -12.49 -30.33
N ALA A 191 3.11 -12.71 -29.28
CA ALA A 191 1.84 -12.02 -29.08
C ALA A 191 2.01 -10.52 -28.79
N HIS A 192 3.04 -10.15 -28.02
CA HIS A 192 3.39 -8.77 -27.71
C HIS A 192 3.78 -8.02 -28.98
N ARG A 193 4.73 -8.56 -29.76
CA ARG A 193 5.17 -8.00 -31.04
C ARG A 193 4.01 -7.74 -31.98
N ALA A 194 3.19 -8.76 -32.24
CA ALA A 194 2.03 -8.62 -33.13
C ALA A 194 1.04 -7.53 -32.65
N ARG A 195 0.85 -7.39 -31.33
CA ARG A 195 0.00 -6.35 -30.75
C ARG A 195 0.59 -4.95 -30.94
N ILE A 196 1.88 -4.77 -30.67
CA ILE A 196 2.57 -3.49 -30.82
C ILE A 196 2.58 -3.06 -32.29
N ASP A 197 2.94 -3.95 -33.22
CA ASP A 197 2.95 -3.68 -34.66
C ASP A 197 1.57 -3.22 -35.15
N LYS A 198 0.50 -3.87 -34.67
CA LYS A 198 -0.87 -3.45 -34.97
C LYS A 198 -1.18 -2.05 -34.44
N ILE A 199 -0.84 -1.76 -33.18
CA ILE A 199 -1.10 -0.44 -32.56
C ILE A 199 -0.34 0.65 -33.32
N LEU A 200 0.92 0.40 -33.66
CA LEU A 200 1.75 1.33 -34.43
C LEU A 200 1.16 1.58 -35.83
N SER A 201 0.76 0.52 -36.53
CA SER A 201 0.12 0.61 -37.85
C SER A 201 -1.20 1.39 -37.79
N ASP A 202 -2.06 1.10 -36.81
CA ASP A 202 -3.33 1.82 -36.60
C ASP A 202 -3.11 3.33 -36.32
N GLN A 203 -1.94 3.70 -35.78
CA GLN A 203 -1.55 5.08 -35.49
C GLN A 203 -0.72 5.73 -36.62
N GLY A 204 -0.50 5.04 -37.73
CA GLY A 204 0.26 5.56 -38.87
C GLY A 204 1.76 5.72 -38.62
N PHE A 205 2.34 4.94 -37.71
CA PHE A 205 3.78 4.91 -37.51
C PHE A 205 4.46 4.17 -38.68
N GLU A 206 5.41 4.83 -39.35
CA GLU A 206 6.08 4.34 -40.58
C GLU A 206 7.49 3.76 -40.34
N GLY A 207 7.88 3.52 -39.08
CA GLY A 207 9.23 3.07 -38.70
C GLY A 207 9.45 1.57 -38.76
#